data_AF-A0A7V4K1G6-F1
#
_entry.id   AF-A0A7V4K1G6-F1
#
_cell.length_a   1.000
_cell.length_b   1.000
_cell.length_c   1.000
_cell.angle_alpha   90.00
_cell.angle_beta   90.00
_cell.angle_gamma   90.00
#
_symmetry.space_group_name_H-M   'P 1'
#
loop_
_entity.id
_entity.type
_entity.pdbx_description
1 polymer ?
#
loop_
_entity_poly.entity_id
_entity_poly.type
_entity_poly.pdbx_seq_one_letter_code
_entity_poly.pdbx_strand_id
1 'polypeptide(L)'
;MKVLLRSPNWLGDAVMAFPLSLALKEVVPGCEVTVVVREGLKDLWDMNPCVDRIIPIKGHKFNEIKLGYELRKGSFSYCFVLSRSHLSAFAAWLTQAKERIGFEPPAKSFLLTKRVKSYGFEHRIVSYLRLMEASFGTLSHVSFPTFKVDPQIEEEVDRALGQGRSFPYIALNTGSNYGEAKCWPEESFAELSDKLLKEGIVPVLLGTKREVDKNLRIKERVGKRILDLTGKTSLKQLVALLKRMKALVSNDTGTMHLAVALGVPVVALFGPTDPKVTGPWRGGIVIRHELPCSPCFKRKCPKGSPLCMTSITVDEVHKAIGDLINGERKVISIHPNL
;
A
#
# COMPACT_ATOMS: atom_id res chain seq x y z
N MET A 1 -28.23 5.44 -2.84
CA MET A 1 -27.36 6.52 -3.38
C MET A 1 -26.20 5.88 -4.13
N LYS A 2 -25.79 6.36 -5.31
CA LYS A 2 -24.68 5.77 -6.09
C LYS A 2 -23.42 6.64 -6.01
N VAL A 3 -22.30 6.03 -5.65
CA VAL A 3 -20.98 6.68 -5.50
C VAL A 3 -19.99 6.04 -6.45
N LEU A 4 -19.22 6.89 -7.13
CA LEU A 4 -18.12 6.49 -7.99
C LEU A 4 -16.79 6.85 -7.32
N LEU A 5 -15.88 5.89 -7.20
CA LEU A 5 -14.52 6.09 -6.71
C LEU A 5 -13.53 5.85 -7.85
N ARG A 6 -12.84 6.89 -8.31
CA ARG A 6 -11.70 6.74 -9.21
C ARG A 6 -10.45 6.44 -8.39
N SER A 7 -10.12 5.15 -8.28
CA SER A 7 -8.98 4.63 -7.52
C SER A 7 -7.65 5.24 -7.98
N PRO A 8 -6.69 5.43 -7.06
CA PRO A 8 -5.28 5.60 -7.41
C PRO A 8 -4.74 4.42 -8.25
N ASN A 9 -3.59 4.64 -8.89
CA ASN A 9 -3.00 3.67 -9.83
C ASN A 9 -1.93 2.75 -9.20
N TRP A 10 -1.52 3.00 -7.96
CA TRP A 10 -0.47 2.26 -7.28
C TRP A 10 -1.06 1.47 -6.11
N LEU A 11 -0.51 0.28 -5.83
CA LEU A 11 -0.98 -0.59 -4.76
C LEU A 11 -1.06 0.12 -3.41
N GLY A 12 0.01 0.80 -2.99
CA GLY A 12 0.04 1.51 -1.70
C GLY A 12 -1.02 2.59 -1.58
N ASP A 13 -1.14 3.43 -2.61
CA ASP A 13 -2.16 4.48 -2.66
C ASP A 13 -3.59 3.90 -2.67
N ALA A 14 -3.82 2.78 -3.38
CA ALA A 14 -5.11 2.13 -3.43
C ALA A 14 -5.50 1.51 -2.08
N VAL A 15 -4.57 0.85 -1.38
CA VAL A 15 -4.81 0.35 -0.02
C VAL A 15 -5.10 1.50 0.94
N MET A 16 -4.32 2.58 0.89
CA MET A 16 -4.55 3.77 1.72
C MET A 16 -5.88 4.49 1.42
N ALA A 17 -6.52 4.20 0.29
CA ALA A 17 -7.84 4.69 -0.05
C ALA A 17 -8.99 3.84 0.53
N PHE A 18 -8.72 2.65 1.06
CA PHE A 18 -9.76 1.77 1.60
C PHE A 18 -10.56 2.38 2.76
N PRO A 19 -9.96 3.12 3.71
CA PRO A 19 -10.71 3.80 4.77
C PRO A 19 -11.81 4.72 4.24
N LEU A 20 -11.62 5.34 3.07
CA LEU A 20 -12.65 6.17 2.45
C LEU A 20 -13.89 5.36 2.05
N SER A 21 -13.71 4.15 1.51
CA SER A 21 -14.85 3.29 1.15
C SER A 21 -15.63 2.78 2.36
N LEU A 22 -14.94 2.51 3.47
CA LEU A 22 -15.58 2.13 4.73
C LEU A 22 -16.36 3.32 5.31
N ALA A 23 -15.71 4.48 5.42
CA ALA A 23 -16.36 5.71 5.91
C ALA A 23 -17.61 6.09 5.10
N LEU A 24 -17.61 5.87 3.77
CA LEU A 24 -18.79 6.08 2.94
C LEU A 24 -19.97 5.16 3.32
N LYS A 25 -19.70 3.88 3.62
CA LYS A 25 -20.74 2.93 4.03
C LYS A 25 -21.29 3.28 5.42
N GLU A 26 -20.45 3.79 6.32
CA GLU A 26 -20.84 4.20 7.66
C GLU A 26 -21.67 5.49 7.67
N VAL A 27 -21.22 6.52 6.95
CA VAL A 27 -21.88 7.83 6.96
C VAL A 27 -23.11 7.87 6.05
N VAL A 28 -23.12 7.07 4.98
CA VAL A 28 -24.30 6.92 4.13
C VAL A 28 -24.69 5.45 4.00
N PRO A 29 -25.43 4.91 4.99
CA PRO A 29 -25.93 3.54 4.96
C PRO A 29 -26.69 3.24 3.66
N GLY A 30 -26.39 2.08 3.07
CA GLY A 30 -27.01 1.63 1.81
C GLY A 30 -26.53 2.35 0.55
N CYS A 31 -25.43 3.14 0.60
CA CYS A 31 -24.82 3.64 -0.62
C CYS A 31 -24.19 2.51 -1.45
N GLU A 32 -24.29 2.59 -2.77
CA GLU A 32 -23.62 1.70 -3.72
C GLU A 32 -22.30 2.34 -4.16
N VAL A 33 -21.18 1.71 -3.84
CA VAL A 33 -19.83 2.14 -4.16
C VAL A 33 -19.33 1.38 -5.39
N THR A 34 -19.18 2.10 -6.49
CA THR A 34 -18.54 1.61 -7.71
C THR A 34 -17.11 2.13 -7.79
N VAL A 35 -16.14 1.24 -7.95
CA VAL A 35 -14.72 1.60 -8.06
C VAL A 35 -14.24 1.45 -9.50
N VAL A 36 -13.64 2.50 -10.03
CA VAL A 36 -12.91 2.49 -11.30
C VAL A 36 -11.42 2.40 -11.04
N VAL A 37 -10.80 1.29 -11.45
CA VAL A 37 -9.43 0.93 -11.07
C VAL A 37 -8.63 0.39 -12.26
N ARG A 38 -7.30 0.46 -12.21
CA ARG A 38 -6.44 -0.28 -13.15
C ARG A 38 -6.64 -1.79 -12.99
N GLU A 39 -6.64 -2.52 -14.10
CA GLU A 39 -6.82 -3.98 -14.13
C GLU A 39 -5.95 -4.72 -13.10
N GLY A 40 -4.66 -4.38 -13.01
CA GLY A 40 -3.73 -5.05 -12.09
C GLY A 40 -4.00 -4.82 -10.59
N LEU A 41 -4.94 -3.95 -10.23
CA LEU A 41 -5.41 -3.74 -8.86
C LEU A 41 -6.88 -4.14 -8.67
N LYS A 42 -7.53 -4.75 -9.68
CA LYS A 42 -8.93 -5.19 -9.58
C LYS A 42 -9.11 -6.11 -8.37
N ASP A 43 -8.27 -7.13 -8.26
CA ASP A 43 -8.35 -8.13 -7.19
C ASP A 43 -8.19 -7.51 -5.79
N LEU A 44 -7.46 -6.40 -5.66
CA LEU A 44 -7.35 -5.68 -4.39
C LEU A 44 -8.73 -5.20 -3.92
N TRP A 45 -9.42 -4.47 -4.80
CA TRP A 45 -10.74 -3.90 -4.50
C TRP A 45 -11.83 -4.95 -4.44
N ASP A 46 -11.65 -6.08 -5.12
CA ASP A 46 -12.54 -7.26 -5.06
C ASP A 46 -12.59 -7.85 -3.65
N MET A 47 -11.48 -7.77 -2.91
CA MET A 47 -11.39 -8.20 -1.51
C MET A 47 -11.95 -7.19 -0.51
N ASN A 48 -12.36 -5.98 -0.96
CA ASN A 48 -12.92 -4.95 -0.10
C ASN A 48 -14.45 -5.07 -0.01
N PRO A 49 -15.01 -5.45 1.16
CA PRO A 49 -16.46 -5.66 1.31
C PRO A 49 -17.28 -4.36 1.19
N CYS A 50 -16.65 -3.19 1.24
CA CYS A 50 -17.32 -1.91 1.09
C CYS A 50 -17.50 -1.50 -0.39
N VAL A 51 -17.10 -2.35 -1.34
CA VAL A 51 -17.23 -2.11 -2.79
C VAL A 51 -18.28 -3.03 -3.39
N ASP A 52 -19.27 -2.46 -4.07
CA ASP A 52 -20.36 -3.23 -4.69
C ASP A 52 -20.09 -3.55 -6.16
N ARG A 53 -19.33 -2.70 -6.86
CA ARG A 53 -19.02 -2.87 -8.29
C ARG A 53 -17.60 -2.41 -8.61
N ILE A 54 -16.93 -3.15 -9.48
CA ILE A 54 -15.57 -2.81 -9.95
C ILE A 54 -15.57 -2.71 -11.46
N ILE A 55 -15.04 -1.61 -11.97
CA ILE A 55 -14.85 -1.33 -13.39
C ILE A 55 -13.34 -1.28 -13.65
N PRO A 56 -12.75 -2.38 -14.14
CA PRO A 56 -11.33 -2.41 -14.42
C PRO A 56 -11.00 -1.69 -15.72
N ILE A 57 -9.89 -0.96 -15.70
CA ILE A 57 -9.33 -0.23 -16.84
C ILE A 57 -8.11 -0.99 -17.35
N LYS A 58 -8.19 -1.44 -18.60
CA LYS A 58 -7.12 -2.15 -19.30
C LYS A 58 -6.13 -1.20 -19.95
N GLY A 59 -4.85 -1.57 -19.93
CA GLY A 59 -3.76 -0.85 -20.59
C GLY A 59 -3.29 0.43 -19.89
N HIS A 60 -2.16 0.97 -20.35
CA HIS A 60 -1.57 2.21 -19.82
C HIS A 60 -2.24 3.47 -20.37
N LYS A 61 -2.56 3.46 -21.68
CA LYS A 61 -3.30 4.50 -22.39
C LYS A 61 -4.74 4.01 -22.59
N PHE A 62 -5.66 4.49 -21.75
CA PHE A 62 -7.08 4.24 -21.92
C PHE A 62 -7.78 5.56 -22.22
N ASN A 63 -8.88 5.48 -22.95
CA ASN A 63 -9.63 6.66 -23.35
C ASN A 63 -10.53 7.12 -22.18
N GLU A 64 -10.02 8.06 -21.38
CA GLU A 64 -10.74 8.70 -20.26
C GLU A 64 -12.06 9.35 -20.71
N ILE A 65 -12.15 9.80 -21.97
CA ILE A 65 -13.39 10.37 -22.55
C ILE A 65 -14.44 9.28 -22.71
N LYS A 66 -14.08 8.17 -23.38
CA LYS A 66 -14.97 7.01 -23.56
C LYS A 66 -15.43 6.47 -22.22
N LEU A 67 -14.50 6.33 -21.27
CA LEU A 67 -14.81 5.92 -19.90
C LEU A 67 -15.83 6.87 -19.24
N GLY A 68 -15.61 8.19 -19.31
CA GLY A 68 -16.53 9.17 -18.75
C GLY A 68 -17.96 9.05 -19.32
N TYR A 69 -18.09 8.88 -20.64
CA TYR A 69 -19.39 8.66 -21.30
C TYR A 69 -20.06 7.35 -20.88
N GLU A 70 -19.29 6.27 -20.76
CA GLU A 70 -19.81 4.98 -20.29
C GLU A 70 -20.29 5.08 -18.83
N LEU A 71 -19.52 5.75 -17.97
CA LEU A 71 -19.85 5.97 -16.56
C LEU A 71 -21.05 6.89 -16.36
N ARG A 72 -21.32 7.82 -17.29
CA ARG A 72 -22.51 8.69 -17.23
C ARG A 72 -23.81 7.89 -17.14
N LYS A 73 -23.87 6.70 -17.77
CA LYS A 73 -25.02 5.79 -17.70
C LYS A 73 -25.31 5.28 -16.28
N GLY A 74 -24.32 5.36 -15.37
CA GLY A 74 -24.46 4.93 -13.98
C GLY A 74 -25.23 5.90 -13.09
N SER A 75 -25.48 7.14 -13.53
CA SER A 75 -26.22 8.19 -12.80
C SER A 75 -25.72 8.37 -11.36
N PHE A 76 -24.40 8.53 -11.19
CA PHE A 76 -23.76 8.68 -9.89
C PHE A 76 -24.16 9.99 -9.20
N SER A 77 -24.40 9.94 -7.90
CA SER A 77 -24.64 11.14 -7.08
C SER A 77 -23.32 11.82 -6.72
N TYR A 78 -22.31 11.02 -6.38
CA TYR A 78 -20.97 11.47 -5.99
C TYR A 78 -19.91 10.79 -6.85
N CYS A 79 -18.89 11.54 -7.26
CA CYS A 79 -17.70 11.02 -7.91
C CYS A 79 -16.44 11.53 -7.21
N PHE A 80 -15.74 10.64 -6.51
CA PHE A 80 -14.46 10.93 -5.85
C PHE A 80 -13.30 10.60 -6.78
N VAL A 81 -12.43 11.59 -7.01
CA VAL A 81 -11.23 11.47 -7.82
C VAL A 81 -10.02 11.49 -6.90
N LEU A 82 -9.51 10.30 -6.57
CA LEU A 82 -8.39 10.15 -5.64
C LEU A 82 -7.03 10.33 -6.34
N SER A 83 -7.01 10.24 -7.67
CA SER A 83 -5.82 10.58 -8.45
C SER A 83 -5.69 12.09 -8.63
N ARG A 84 -4.46 12.59 -8.78
CA ARG A 84 -4.19 14.00 -9.13
C ARG A 84 -4.20 14.25 -10.64
N SER A 85 -4.78 13.35 -11.42
CA SER A 85 -4.75 13.41 -12.89
C SER A 85 -5.85 14.34 -13.41
N HIS A 86 -5.48 15.33 -14.21
CA HIS A 86 -6.44 16.19 -14.92
C HIS A 86 -7.39 15.39 -15.81
N LEU A 87 -6.89 14.33 -16.47
CA LEU A 87 -7.73 13.47 -17.30
C LEU A 87 -8.76 12.69 -16.48
N SER A 88 -8.41 12.29 -15.25
CA SER A 88 -9.36 11.63 -14.36
C SER A 88 -10.41 12.60 -13.83
N ALA A 89 -10.05 13.87 -13.59
CA ALA A 89 -11.04 14.92 -13.29
C ALA A 89 -11.95 15.21 -14.51
N PHE A 90 -11.41 15.15 -15.73
CA PHE A 90 -12.20 15.30 -16.95
C PHE A 90 -13.20 14.15 -17.15
N ALA A 91 -12.76 12.91 -16.97
CA ALA A 91 -13.65 11.75 -16.97
C ALA A 91 -14.75 11.89 -15.91
N ALA A 92 -14.40 12.36 -14.70
CA ALA A 92 -15.36 12.64 -13.64
C ALA A 92 -16.38 13.70 -14.04
N TRP A 93 -15.97 14.77 -14.72
CA TRP A 93 -16.90 15.79 -15.25
C TRP A 93 -17.90 15.21 -16.25
N LEU A 94 -17.44 14.35 -17.16
CA LEU A 94 -18.30 13.67 -18.15
C LEU A 94 -19.35 12.74 -17.51
N THR A 95 -19.10 12.23 -16.29
CA THR A 95 -20.10 11.41 -15.57
C THR A 95 -21.35 12.19 -15.19
N GLN A 96 -21.27 13.53 -15.14
CA GLN A 96 -22.33 14.42 -14.65
C GLN A 96 -22.81 14.12 -13.23
N ALA A 97 -21.96 13.50 -12.39
CA ALA A 97 -22.28 13.31 -10.99
C ALA A 97 -22.59 14.65 -10.30
N LYS A 98 -23.60 14.69 -9.42
CA LYS A 98 -24.06 15.92 -8.75
C LYS A 98 -22.90 16.60 -8.03
N GLU A 99 -22.11 15.82 -7.29
CA GLU A 99 -20.86 16.26 -6.70
C GLU A 99 -19.67 15.49 -7.25
N ARG A 100 -18.63 16.23 -7.64
CA ARG A 100 -17.36 15.71 -8.16
C ARG A 100 -16.26 16.26 -7.28
N ILE A 101 -15.64 15.39 -6.51
CA ILE A 101 -14.77 15.76 -5.39
C ILE A 101 -13.38 15.24 -5.66
N GLY A 102 -12.37 16.08 -5.54
CA GLY A 102 -10.98 15.67 -5.77
C GLY A 102 -10.00 16.71 -5.26
N PHE A 103 -8.71 16.38 -5.36
CA PHE A 103 -7.65 17.30 -4.97
C PHE A 103 -7.60 18.50 -5.92
N GLU A 104 -7.32 19.68 -5.37
CA GLU A 104 -7.19 20.91 -6.14
C GLU A 104 -6.09 20.76 -7.22
N PRO A 105 -6.42 20.87 -8.52
CA PRO A 105 -5.42 20.89 -9.58
C PRO A 105 -4.66 22.22 -9.58
N PRO A 106 -3.43 22.28 -10.12
CA PRO A 106 -2.64 23.52 -10.21
C PRO A 106 -3.34 24.67 -10.97
N ALA A 107 -4.29 24.34 -11.85
CA ALA A 107 -5.12 25.29 -12.56
C ALA A 107 -6.57 25.22 -12.04
N LYS A 108 -7.23 26.38 -11.89
CA LYS A 108 -8.64 26.50 -11.49
C LYS A 108 -9.53 25.78 -12.51
N SER A 109 -9.85 24.51 -12.23
CA SER A 109 -10.64 23.67 -13.12
C SER A 109 -12.09 23.60 -12.65
N PHE A 110 -13.03 23.81 -13.58
CA PHE A 110 -14.49 23.66 -13.38
C PHE A 110 -14.93 22.18 -13.37
N LEU A 111 -14.00 21.24 -13.59
CA LEU A 111 -14.29 19.82 -13.70
C LEU A 111 -14.77 19.21 -12.37
N LEU A 112 -14.29 19.73 -11.24
CA LEU A 112 -14.68 19.31 -9.89
C LEU A 112 -15.63 20.34 -9.26
N THR A 113 -16.68 19.88 -8.58
CA THR A 113 -17.59 20.76 -7.82
C THR A 113 -17.00 21.12 -6.46
N LYS A 114 -16.25 20.19 -5.84
CA LYS A 114 -15.56 20.38 -4.56
C LYS A 114 -14.08 20.06 -4.73
N ARG A 115 -13.25 21.04 -4.37
CA ARG A 115 -11.78 20.97 -4.48
C ARG A 115 -11.19 20.95 -3.09
N VAL A 116 -10.39 19.94 -2.80
CA VAL A 116 -9.74 19.79 -1.51
C VAL A 116 -8.26 20.08 -1.66
N LYS A 117 -7.76 21.01 -0.84
CA LYS A 117 -6.33 21.29 -0.77
C LYS A 117 -5.63 20.11 -0.13
N SER A 118 -4.60 19.61 -0.79
CA SER A 118 -3.69 18.65 -0.16
C SER A 118 -2.46 19.41 0.34
N TYR A 119 -2.35 19.50 1.65
CA TYR A 119 -1.16 19.99 2.31
C TYR A 119 -0.15 18.85 2.27
N GLY A 120 0.93 18.96 1.50
CA GLY A 120 1.88 17.86 1.24
C GLY A 120 2.60 17.27 2.46
N PHE A 121 2.20 17.67 3.67
CA PHE A 121 2.77 17.31 4.96
C PHE A 121 1.89 16.36 5.79
N GLU A 122 0.68 16.05 5.32
CA GLU A 122 -0.19 15.10 6.02
C GLU A 122 -0.09 13.68 5.44
N HIS A 123 -0.51 12.70 6.24
CA HIS A 123 -0.55 11.32 5.81
C HIS A 123 -1.55 11.12 4.67
N ARG A 124 -1.19 10.27 3.70
CA ARG A 124 -2.00 10.04 2.49
C ARG A 124 -3.43 9.55 2.79
N ILE A 125 -3.60 8.70 3.79
CA ILE A 125 -4.94 8.25 4.24
C ILE A 125 -5.79 9.45 4.65
N VAL A 126 -5.24 10.37 5.47
CA VAL A 126 -5.92 11.58 5.92
C VAL A 126 -6.28 12.45 4.71
N SER A 127 -5.36 12.65 3.76
CA SER A 127 -5.68 13.37 2.53
C SER A 127 -6.86 12.77 1.76
N TYR A 128 -6.96 11.43 1.67
CA TYR A 128 -8.11 10.81 1.02
C TYR A 128 -9.39 11.05 1.80
N LEU A 129 -9.38 10.87 3.12
CA LEU A 129 -10.54 11.10 3.97
C LEU A 129 -11.04 12.54 3.91
N ARG A 130 -10.16 13.55 3.78
CA ARG A 130 -10.58 14.94 3.55
C ARG A 130 -11.47 15.13 2.31
N LEU A 131 -11.33 14.28 1.29
CA LEU A 131 -12.25 14.30 0.14
C LEU A 131 -13.68 13.97 0.58
N MET A 132 -13.82 12.96 1.44
CA MET A 132 -15.10 12.56 2.01
C MET A 132 -15.66 13.68 2.92
N GLU A 133 -14.82 14.25 3.78
CA GLU A 133 -15.22 15.30 4.73
C GLU A 133 -15.73 16.58 4.04
N ALA A 134 -15.24 16.90 2.84
CA ALA A 134 -15.73 18.03 2.05
C ALA A 134 -17.23 17.96 1.73
N SER A 135 -17.85 16.78 1.86
CA SER A 135 -19.28 16.58 1.55
C SER A 135 -20.10 16.03 2.68
N PHE A 136 -19.49 15.32 3.61
CA PHE A 136 -20.20 14.63 4.67
C PHE A 136 -19.78 15.05 6.08
N GLY A 137 -18.89 16.05 6.21
CA GLY A 137 -18.40 16.53 7.50
C GLY A 137 -17.25 15.67 8.06
N THR A 138 -16.70 16.11 9.19
CA THR A 138 -15.52 15.50 9.81
C THR A 138 -15.77 14.07 10.26
N LEU A 139 -14.80 13.18 10.00
CA LEU A 139 -14.85 11.79 10.44
C LEU A 139 -14.30 11.64 11.86
N SER A 140 -14.93 10.78 12.66
CA SER A 140 -14.56 10.56 14.06
C SER A 140 -13.37 9.62 14.25
N HIS A 141 -13.08 8.77 13.26
CA HIS A 141 -12.04 7.76 13.36
C HIS A 141 -11.58 7.28 11.98
N VAL A 142 -10.45 6.56 11.94
CA VAL A 142 -9.88 5.97 10.72
C VAL A 142 -9.74 4.47 10.89
N SER A 143 -10.49 3.71 10.11
CA SER A 143 -10.49 2.24 10.12
C SER A 143 -10.25 1.66 8.72
N PHE A 144 -9.71 0.45 8.67
CA PHE A 144 -9.63 -0.34 7.44
C PHE A 144 -10.78 -1.37 7.40
N PRO A 145 -11.37 -1.63 6.22
CA PRO A 145 -12.33 -2.72 6.07
C PRO A 145 -11.62 -4.08 6.15
N THR A 146 -12.30 -5.10 6.66
CA THR A 146 -11.77 -6.48 6.69
C THR A 146 -11.64 -7.04 5.27
N PHE A 147 -10.44 -7.46 4.90
CA PHE A 147 -10.18 -8.10 3.60
C PHE A 147 -10.83 -9.48 3.54
N LYS A 148 -11.73 -9.67 2.58
CA LYS A 148 -12.33 -10.98 2.26
C LYS A 148 -11.42 -11.75 1.32
N VAL A 149 -10.94 -12.90 1.78
CA VAL A 149 -10.13 -13.82 0.98
C VAL A 149 -10.86 -15.16 0.90
N ASP A 150 -10.82 -15.79 -0.27
CA ASP A 150 -11.40 -17.10 -0.51
C ASP A 150 -10.66 -18.17 0.33
N PRO A 151 -11.37 -19.05 1.08
CA PRO A 151 -10.75 -20.14 1.83
C PRO A 151 -9.80 -21.01 1.00
N GLN A 152 -10.11 -21.26 -0.28
CA GLN A 152 -9.23 -22.04 -1.16
C GLN A 152 -7.87 -21.36 -1.36
N ILE A 153 -7.85 -20.02 -1.44
CA ILE A 153 -6.60 -19.24 -1.57
C ILE A 153 -5.80 -19.33 -0.27
N GLU A 154 -6.48 -19.35 0.89
CA GLU A 154 -5.80 -19.55 2.17
C GLU A 154 -5.14 -20.94 2.25
N GLU A 155 -5.82 -22.00 1.82
CA GLU A 155 -5.26 -23.35 1.76
C GLU A 155 -4.07 -23.49 0.79
N GLU A 156 -4.12 -22.82 -0.37
CA GLU A 156 -2.98 -22.74 -1.30
C GLU A 156 -1.75 -22.10 -0.66
N VAL A 157 -1.95 -21.01 0.09
CA VAL A 157 -0.88 -20.32 0.82
C VAL A 157 -0.32 -21.21 1.93
N ASP A 158 -1.18 -21.88 2.70
CA ASP A 158 -0.75 -22.76 3.79
C ASP A 158 0.06 -23.96 3.25
N ARG A 159 -0.28 -24.46 2.05
CA ARG A 159 0.55 -25.44 1.32
C ARG A 159 1.89 -24.87 0.89
N ALA A 160 1.91 -23.65 0.34
CA ALA A 160 3.15 -23.00 -0.10
C ALA A 160 4.13 -22.72 1.06
N LEU A 161 3.62 -22.49 2.26
CA LEU A 161 4.41 -22.33 3.49
C LEU A 161 4.94 -23.66 4.06
N GLY A 162 4.41 -24.80 3.59
CA GLY A 162 4.79 -26.14 4.01
C GLY A 162 4.00 -26.63 5.22
N GLN A 163 2.73 -27.00 4.99
CA GLN A 163 1.77 -27.56 5.96
C GLN A 163 2.43 -28.39 7.09
N GLY A 164 2.03 -28.14 8.34
CA GLY A 164 2.49 -28.90 9.51
C GLY A 164 3.81 -28.44 10.14
N ARG A 165 4.48 -27.42 9.58
CA ARG A 165 5.66 -26.81 10.20
C ARG A 165 5.26 -25.68 11.16
N SER A 166 5.61 -25.82 12.43
CA SER A 166 5.39 -24.80 13.46
C SER A 166 6.61 -23.87 13.58
N PHE A 167 6.88 -23.07 12.54
CA PHE A 167 7.88 -22.00 12.62
C PHE A 167 7.21 -20.64 12.46
N PRO A 168 7.65 -19.61 13.19
CA PRO A 168 7.28 -18.24 12.88
C PRO A 168 7.88 -17.83 11.52
N TYR A 169 7.05 -17.26 10.65
CA TYR A 169 7.48 -16.70 9.37
C TYR A 169 7.62 -15.18 9.46
N ILE A 170 8.68 -14.64 8.88
CA ILE A 170 8.84 -13.19 8.66
C ILE A 170 8.96 -12.95 7.16
N ALA A 171 8.10 -12.10 6.62
CA ALA A 171 8.18 -11.69 5.23
C ALA A 171 9.27 -10.64 5.04
N LEU A 172 10.06 -10.79 3.98
CA LEU A 172 11.07 -9.82 3.53
C LEU A 172 10.68 -9.35 2.13
N ASN A 173 10.06 -8.16 2.05
CA ASN A 173 9.72 -7.55 0.77
C ASN A 173 10.89 -6.68 0.29
N THR A 174 11.69 -7.24 -0.62
CA THR A 174 12.98 -6.66 -1.01
C THR A 174 12.87 -5.61 -2.11
N GLY A 175 11.76 -5.56 -2.83
CA GLY A 175 11.56 -4.74 -4.03
C GLY A 175 11.11 -3.31 -3.77
N SER A 176 10.99 -2.53 -4.85
CA SER A 176 10.34 -1.22 -4.87
C SER A 176 9.98 -0.81 -6.31
N ASN A 177 8.68 -0.69 -6.60
CA ASN A 177 8.22 -0.21 -7.91
C ASN A 177 8.53 1.27 -8.16
N TYR A 178 8.83 2.04 -7.12
CA TYR A 178 9.12 3.47 -7.25
C TYR A 178 10.50 3.71 -7.85
N GLY A 179 11.50 2.89 -7.48
CA GLY A 179 12.87 3.01 -7.94
C GLY A 179 13.88 2.43 -6.95
N GLU A 180 15.08 2.16 -7.46
CA GLU A 180 16.21 1.52 -6.75
C GLU A 180 16.70 2.31 -5.54
N ALA A 181 16.51 3.64 -5.52
CA ALA A 181 16.95 4.48 -4.40
C ALA A 181 16.23 4.18 -3.07
N LYS A 182 15.10 3.46 -3.11
CA LYS A 182 14.36 3.00 -1.92
C LYS A 182 14.77 1.60 -1.45
N CYS A 183 15.57 0.88 -2.22
CA CYS A 183 15.85 -0.53 -1.93
C CYS A 183 16.98 -0.62 -0.89
N TRP A 184 16.71 -1.32 0.20
CA TRP A 184 17.76 -1.76 1.12
C TRP A 184 18.66 -2.81 0.42
N PRO A 185 19.96 -2.87 0.73
CA PRO A 185 20.92 -3.73 0.00
C PRO A 185 20.57 -5.22 0.07
N GLU A 186 20.88 -5.96 -0.99
CA GLU A 186 20.62 -7.40 -1.05
C GLU A 186 21.47 -8.17 -0.03
N GLU A 187 22.70 -7.71 0.21
CA GLU A 187 23.61 -8.26 1.20
C GLU A 187 23.04 -8.13 2.62
N SER A 188 22.37 -7.00 2.90
CA SER A 188 21.74 -6.75 4.19
C SER A 188 20.52 -7.65 4.40
N PHE A 189 19.71 -7.89 3.36
CA PHE A 189 18.63 -8.88 3.42
C PHE A 189 19.14 -10.30 3.64
N ALA A 190 20.27 -10.67 3.03
CA ALA A 190 20.89 -11.98 3.24
C ALA A 190 21.39 -12.14 4.68
N GLU A 191 22.13 -11.17 5.20
CA GLU A 191 22.63 -11.21 6.59
C GLU A 191 21.48 -11.24 7.60
N LEU A 192 20.43 -10.44 7.39
CA LEU A 192 19.22 -10.48 8.22
C LEU A 192 18.58 -11.86 8.20
N SER A 193 18.49 -12.48 7.02
CA SER A 193 17.92 -13.83 6.87
C SER A 193 18.72 -14.88 7.64
N ASP A 194 20.05 -14.79 7.64
CA ASP A 194 20.91 -15.68 8.43
C ASP A 194 20.69 -15.52 9.94
N LYS A 195 20.55 -14.28 10.42
CA LYS A 195 20.23 -13.99 11.83
C LYS A 195 18.88 -14.60 12.24
N LEU A 196 17.84 -14.36 11.45
CA LEU A 196 16.50 -14.93 11.70
C LEU A 196 16.51 -16.46 11.71
N LEU A 197 17.23 -17.09 10.78
CA LEU A 197 17.33 -18.56 10.73
C LEU A 197 18.05 -19.16 11.94
N LYS A 198 19.04 -18.46 12.51
CA LYS A 198 19.71 -18.88 13.76
C LYS A 198 18.77 -18.85 14.96
N GLU A 199 17.72 -18.03 14.90
CA GLU A 199 16.67 -17.92 15.92
C GLU A 199 15.46 -18.83 15.64
N GLY A 200 15.54 -19.70 14.62
CA GLY A 200 14.45 -20.59 14.25
C GLY A 200 13.28 -19.90 13.54
N ILE A 201 13.46 -18.65 13.10
CA ILE A 201 12.48 -17.88 12.32
C ILE A 201 12.76 -18.12 10.83
N VAL A 202 11.72 -18.45 10.06
CA VAL A 202 11.86 -18.70 8.62
C VAL A 202 11.60 -17.43 7.83
N PRO A 203 12.59 -16.85 7.13
CA PRO A 203 12.36 -15.70 6.27
C PRO A 203 11.65 -16.14 4.98
N VAL A 204 10.73 -15.30 4.51
CA VAL A 204 9.95 -15.49 3.27
C VAL A 204 10.24 -14.32 2.34
N LEU A 205 11.01 -14.55 1.28
CA LEU A 205 11.30 -13.53 0.27
C LEU A 205 10.07 -13.26 -0.58
N LEU A 206 9.69 -11.98 -0.63
CA LEU A 206 8.60 -11.46 -1.43
C LEU A 206 9.14 -10.45 -2.46
N GLY A 207 8.40 -10.33 -3.56
CA GLY A 207 8.69 -9.38 -4.62
C GLY A 207 7.90 -9.72 -5.87
N THR A 208 8.03 -8.86 -6.88
CA THR A 208 7.46 -9.13 -8.19
C THR A 208 8.45 -9.94 -9.03
N LYS A 209 8.09 -10.24 -10.28
CA LYS A 209 9.02 -10.86 -11.24
C LYS A 209 10.32 -10.06 -11.45
N ARG A 210 10.34 -8.76 -11.12
CA ARG A 210 11.52 -7.90 -11.23
C ARG A 210 12.59 -8.20 -10.19
N GLU A 211 12.21 -8.82 -9.09
CA GLU A 211 13.11 -9.14 -7.98
C GLU A 211 13.64 -10.58 -8.01
N VAL A 212 13.26 -11.38 -9.02
CA VAL A 212 13.63 -12.81 -9.09
C VAL A 212 15.13 -13.02 -9.00
N ASP A 213 15.92 -12.36 -9.85
CA ASP A 213 17.38 -12.55 -9.87
C ASP A 213 18.03 -12.12 -8.55
N LYS A 214 17.57 -11.01 -7.97
CA LYS A 214 18.05 -10.51 -6.69
C LYS A 214 17.73 -11.46 -5.54
N ASN A 215 16.48 -11.91 -5.46
CA ASN A 215 16.04 -12.79 -4.38
C ASN A 215 16.62 -14.20 -4.54
N LEU A 216 16.93 -14.63 -5.77
CA LEU A 216 17.70 -15.84 -6.01
C LEU A 216 19.12 -15.73 -5.43
N ARG A 217 19.84 -14.63 -5.68
CA ARG A 217 21.17 -14.40 -5.06
C ARG A 217 21.13 -14.39 -3.53
N ILE A 218 20.13 -13.74 -2.95
CA ILE A 218 19.91 -13.77 -1.49
C ILE A 218 19.73 -15.22 -1.01
N LYS A 219 18.87 -15.98 -1.69
CA LYS A 219 18.61 -17.39 -1.36
C LYS A 219 19.83 -18.28 -1.51
N GLU A 220 20.64 -18.08 -2.54
CA GLU A 220 21.88 -18.84 -2.77
C GLU A 220 22.91 -18.58 -1.67
N ARG A 221 23.01 -17.34 -1.18
CA ARG A 221 23.92 -16.95 -0.10
C ARG A 221 23.50 -17.52 1.26
N VAL A 222 22.20 -17.57 1.54
CA VAL A 222 21.63 -18.00 2.84
C VAL A 222 21.40 -19.50 2.92
N GLY A 223 20.97 -20.12 1.81
CA GLY A 223 20.71 -21.55 1.69
C GLY A 223 19.22 -21.94 1.73
N LYS A 224 18.96 -23.26 1.67
CA LYS A 224 17.62 -23.82 1.34
C LYS A 224 16.51 -23.58 2.38
N ARG A 225 16.83 -23.10 3.58
CA ARG A 225 15.83 -22.88 4.65
C ARG A 225 15.00 -21.62 4.45
N ILE A 226 15.48 -20.66 3.66
CA ILE A 226 14.69 -19.48 3.28
C ILE A 226 13.64 -19.86 2.23
N LEU A 227 12.40 -19.40 2.43
CA LEU A 227 11.34 -19.59 1.44
C LEU A 227 11.37 -18.43 0.45
N ASP A 228 11.33 -18.75 -0.84
CA ASP A 228 11.31 -17.75 -1.90
C ASP A 228 10.01 -17.85 -2.71
N LEU A 229 9.13 -16.89 -2.48
CA LEU A 229 7.83 -16.73 -3.14
C LEU A 229 7.82 -15.56 -4.13
N THR A 230 8.99 -15.05 -4.51
CA THR A 230 9.15 -13.92 -5.42
C THR A 230 8.49 -14.18 -6.77
N GLY A 231 7.55 -13.32 -7.16
CA GLY A 231 6.80 -13.46 -8.41
C GLY A 231 5.90 -14.71 -8.50
N LYS A 232 5.71 -15.45 -7.41
CA LYS A 232 4.94 -16.71 -7.35
C LYS A 232 3.56 -16.55 -6.69
N THR A 233 3.21 -15.34 -6.27
CA THR A 233 1.92 -15.04 -5.63
C THR A 233 1.07 -14.11 -6.48
N SER A 234 -0.22 -14.40 -6.60
CA SER A 234 -1.22 -13.41 -6.99
C SER A 234 -1.41 -12.36 -5.88
N LEU A 235 -2.15 -11.28 -6.16
CA LEU A 235 -2.45 -10.27 -5.14
C LEU A 235 -3.34 -10.82 -4.01
N LYS A 236 -4.27 -11.72 -4.33
CA LYS A 236 -5.10 -12.41 -3.34
C LYS A 236 -4.26 -13.35 -2.46
N GLN A 237 -3.35 -14.10 -3.07
CA GLN A 237 -2.39 -14.95 -2.34
C GLN A 237 -1.44 -14.13 -1.47
N LEU A 238 -0.98 -12.95 -1.93
CA LEU A 238 -0.16 -12.05 -1.11
C LEU A 238 -0.90 -11.59 0.15
N VAL A 239 -2.19 -11.26 0.05
CA VAL A 239 -3.01 -10.91 1.23
C VAL A 239 -3.11 -12.08 2.21
N ALA A 240 -3.46 -13.28 1.74
CA ALA A 240 -3.50 -14.47 2.58
C ALA A 240 -2.14 -14.78 3.22
N LEU A 241 -1.06 -14.68 2.45
CA LEU A 241 0.31 -14.91 2.91
C LEU A 241 0.71 -13.95 4.02
N LEU A 242 0.47 -12.65 3.85
CA LEU A 242 0.80 -11.65 4.87
C LEU A 242 0.10 -11.93 6.20
N LYS A 243 -1.15 -12.42 6.18
CA LYS A 243 -1.89 -12.81 7.41
C LYS A 243 -1.23 -13.95 8.19
N ARG A 244 -0.33 -14.74 7.57
CA ARG A 244 0.41 -15.84 8.23
C ARG A 244 1.77 -15.40 8.77
N MET A 245 2.18 -14.15 8.53
CA MET A 245 3.49 -13.63 8.94
C MET A 245 3.41 -13.04 10.34
N LYS A 246 4.47 -13.25 11.14
CA LYS A 246 4.66 -12.58 12.43
C LYS A 246 5.02 -11.11 12.26
N ALA A 247 5.78 -10.79 11.22
CA ALA A 247 6.12 -9.44 10.83
C ALA A 247 6.48 -9.37 9.34
N LEU A 248 6.44 -8.16 8.78
CA LEU A 248 6.99 -7.82 7.47
C LEU A 248 8.14 -6.83 7.64
N VAL A 249 9.29 -7.11 7.05
CA VAL A 249 10.33 -6.12 6.77
C VAL A 249 10.17 -5.65 5.33
N SER A 250 10.05 -4.35 5.12
CA SER A 250 9.83 -3.81 3.78
C SER A 250 10.41 -2.42 3.62
N ASN A 251 10.89 -2.13 2.42
CA ASN A 251 11.04 -0.74 1.95
C ASN A 251 9.65 -0.05 1.88
N ASP A 252 9.63 1.28 1.68
CA ASP A 252 8.40 2.04 1.38
C ASP A 252 7.75 1.62 0.04
N THR A 253 6.81 0.67 0.13
CA THR A 253 6.14 0.00 -1.00
C THR A 253 4.66 -0.26 -0.75
N GLY A 254 3.93 -0.66 -1.81
CA GLY A 254 2.54 -1.10 -1.67
C GLY A 254 2.35 -2.30 -0.74
N THR A 255 3.29 -3.25 -0.69
CA THR A 255 3.24 -4.42 0.20
C THR A 255 3.30 -4.00 1.67
N MET A 256 4.11 -2.97 1.99
CA MET A 256 4.18 -2.40 3.33
C MET A 256 2.80 -1.87 3.79
N HIS A 257 2.14 -1.07 2.95
CA HIS A 257 0.81 -0.54 3.26
C HIS A 257 -0.25 -1.65 3.37
N LEU A 258 -0.15 -2.69 2.53
CA LEU A 258 -1.04 -3.83 2.57
C LEU A 258 -0.92 -4.58 3.90
N ALA A 259 0.30 -4.81 4.39
CA ALA A 259 0.55 -5.45 5.68
C ALA A 259 -0.05 -4.62 6.85
N VAL A 260 0.13 -3.30 6.83
CA VAL A 260 -0.49 -2.39 7.82
C VAL A 260 -2.01 -2.52 7.81
N ALA A 261 -2.63 -2.50 6.63
CA ALA A 261 -4.08 -2.62 6.50
C ALA A 261 -4.62 -3.99 6.97
N LEU A 262 -3.76 -5.02 6.99
CA LEU A 262 -4.06 -6.36 7.51
C LEU A 262 -3.75 -6.52 9.00
N GLY A 263 -3.21 -5.50 9.67
CA GLY A 263 -2.78 -5.56 11.07
C GLY A 263 -1.50 -6.37 11.29
N VAL A 264 -0.73 -6.64 10.24
CA VAL A 264 0.56 -7.35 10.34
C VAL A 264 1.63 -6.36 10.83
N PRO A 265 2.42 -6.69 11.86
CA PRO A 265 3.54 -5.85 12.30
C PRO A 265 4.52 -5.56 11.17
N VAL A 266 4.97 -4.31 11.04
CA VAL A 266 5.86 -3.88 9.95
C VAL A 266 7.11 -3.20 10.50
N VAL A 267 8.28 -3.64 10.06
CA VAL A 267 9.52 -2.84 10.09
C VAL A 267 9.67 -2.18 8.72
N ALA A 268 9.47 -0.86 8.67
CA ALA A 268 9.47 -0.09 7.45
C ALA A 268 10.78 0.68 7.27
N LEU A 269 11.50 0.39 6.18
CA LEU A 269 12.78 1.00 5.85
C LEU A 269 12.56 2.19 4.92
N PHE A 270 12.93 3.38 5.38
CA PHE A 270 12.74 4.64 4.66
C PHE A 270 14.07 5.34 4.39
N GLY A 271 14.21 5.82 3.16
CA GLY A 271 15.39 6.57 2.69
C GLY A 271 15.00 7.85 1.96
N PRO A 272 14.69 7.81 0.65
CA PRO A 272 14.44 9.01 -0.14
C PRO A 272 13.03 9.59 0.00
N THR A 273 12.10 8.89 0.65
CA THR A 273 10.71 9.32 0.87
C THR A 273 10.42 9.69 2.32
N ASP A 274 9.32 10.41 2.53
CA ASP A 274 8.92 10.90 3.84
C ASP A 274 7.89 9.97 4.51
N PRO A 275 8.22 9.33 5.65
CA PRO A 275 7.27 8.51 6.40
C PRO A 275 6.13 9.32 7.03
N LYS A 276 6.19 10.66 7.11
CA LYS A 276 5.02 11.48 7.48
C LYS A 276 3.90 11.42 6.44
N VAL A 277 4.24 11.14 5.18
CA VAL A 277 3.28 11.14 4.06
C VAL A 277 2.76 9.73 3.78
N THR A 278 3.64 8.73 3.80
CA THR A 278 3.31 7.34 3.46
C THR A 278 3.89 6.33 4.44
N GLY A 279 4.14 6.73 5.70
CA GLY A 279 4.55 5.80 6.74
C GLY A 279 3.51 4.71 7.00
N PRO A 280 3.87 3.71 7.80
CA PRO A 280 2.93 2.68 8.18
C PRO A 280 1.92 3.27 9.20
N TRP A 281 0.67 3.42 8.77
CA TRP A 281 -0.37 4.14 9.52
C TRP A 281 -0.68 3.47 10.86
N ARG A 282 -0.35 4.17 11.96
CA ARG A 282 -0.61 3.76 13.35
C ARG A 282 -0.15 2.33 13.71
N GLY A 283 0.81 1.78 12.96
CA GLY A 283 1.32 0.44 13.19
C GLY A 283 2.68 0.26 12.55
N GLY A 284 3.59 -0.46 13.21
CA GLY A 284 4.95 -0.72 12.74
C GLY A 284 6.01 0.24 13.29
N ILE A 285 7.28 -0.12 13.06
CA ILE A 285 8.47 0.66 13.39
C ILE A 285 9.07 1.20 12.09
N VAL A 286 9.33 2.50 12.04
CA VAL A 286 10.03 3.14 10.92
C VAL A 286 11.51 3.26 11.26
N ILE A 287 12.37 2.71 10.41
CA ILE A 287 13.82 2.93 10.48
C ILE A 287 14.21 3.85 9.33
N ARG A 288 14.84 4.97 9.69
CA ARG A 288 15.30 6.00 8.77
C ARG A 288 16.47 6.73 9.40
N HIS A 289 17.50 7.02 8.61
CA HIS A 289 18.57 7.93 9.01
C HIS A 289 18.36 9.30 8.35
N GLU A 290 18.45 10.36 9.15
CA GLU A 290 18.30 11.73 8.66
C GLU A 290 19.56 12.15 7.90
N LEU A 291 19.38 12.56 6.64
CA LEU A 291 20.45 13.11 5.81
C LEU A 291 19.98 14.45 5.23
N PRO A 292 20.89 15.42 5.00
CA PRO A 292 20.52 16.72 4.43
C PRO A 292 19.81 16.64 3.07
N CYS A 293 20.04 15.56 2.31
CA CYS A 293 19.40 15.33 1.03
C CYS A 293 18.12 14.49 1.10
N SER A 294 17.69 14.02 2.28
CA SER A 294 16.50 13.16 2.45
C SER A 294 15.41 13.91 3.24
N PRO A 295 14.15 13.93 2.77
CA PRO A 295 13.61 13.18 1.64
C PRO A 295 13.76 13.94 0.32
N CYS A 296 14.37 13.32 -0.71
CA CYS A 296 14.51 13.93 -2.05
C CYS A 296 13.51 13.43 -3.09
N PHE A 297 12.77 12.37 -2.80
CA PHE A 297 11.82 11.70 -3.71
C PHE A 297 12.44 11.30 -5.06
N LYS A 298 13.76 11.08 -5.12
CA LYS A 298 14.43 10.61 -6.34
C LYS A 298 14.28 9.10 -6.49
N ARG A 299 13.97 8.64 -7.70
CA ARG A 299 13.84 7.20 -8.02
C ARG A 299 15.19 6.47 -8.08
N LYS A 300 16.22 7.19 -8.51
CA LYS A 300 17.63 6.77 -8.54
C LYS A 300 18.44 7.77 -7.75
N CYS A 301 19.42 7.31 -6.98
CA CYS A 301 20.28 8.21 -6.22
C CYS A 301 21.21 8.96 -7.19
N PRO A 302 21.21 10.31 -7.22
CA PRO A 302 22.14 11.07 -8.05
C PRO A 302 23.62 10.82 -7.72
N LYS A 303 23.91 10.32 -6.50
CA LYS A 303 25.26 9.99 -6.03
C LYS A 303 25.65 8.53 -6.32
N GLY A 304 24.80 7.74 -7.01
CA GLY A 304 25.05 6.32 -7.30
C GLY A 304 24.81 5.38 -6.12
N SER A 305 25.10 5.81 -4.88
CA SER A 305 24.83 5.04 -3.66
C SER A 305 23.79 5.73 -2.78
N PRO A 306 22.60 5.13 -2.54
CA PRO A 306 21.59 5.70 -1.66
C PRO A 306 22.00 5.54 -0.20
N LEU A 307 22.88 6.42 0.31
CA LEU A 307 23.36 6.37 1.69
C LEU A 307 22.23 6.27 2.72
N CYS A 308 21.10 6.96 2.47
CA CYS A 308 19.90 6.90 3.31
C CYS A 308 19.29 5.50 3.49
N MET A 309 19.59 4.56 2.59
CA MET A 309 19.20 3.15 2.71
C MET A 309 20.40 2.30 3.16
N THR A 310 21.59 2.51 2.61
CA THR A 310 22.76 1.67 2.91
C THR A 310 23.31 1.87 4.32
N SER A 311 23.01 3.00 4.97
CA SER A 311 23.40 3.26 6.36
C SER A 311 22.56 2.51 7.38
N ILE A 312 21.35 2.07 7.00
CA ILE A 312 20.47 1.27 7.88
C ILE A 312 21.12 -0.10 8.08
N THR A 313 21.49 -0.40 9.31
CA THR A 313 22.22 -1.62 9.66
C THR A 313 21.29 -2.80 9.86
N VAL A 314 21.81 -4.01 9.68
CA VAL A 314 21.06 -5.26 9.91
C VAL A 314 20.65 -5.39 11.37
N ASP A 315 21.49 -4.94 12.31
CA ASP A 315 21.20 -4.99 13.75
C ASP A 315 20.06 -4.06 14.14
N GLU A 316 19.94 -2.87 13.55
CA GLU A 316 18.78 -1.99 13.77
C GLU A 316 17.47 -2.66 13.33
N VAL A 317 17.49 -3.30 12.15
CA VAL A 317 16.32 -4.00 11.61
C VAL A 317 15.97 -5.22 12.46
N HIS A 318 16.98 -6.01 12.83
CA HIS A 318 16.80 -7.21 13.67
C HIS A 318 16.27 -6.86 15.06
N LYS A 319 16.82 -5.82 15.71
CA LYS A 319 16.29 -5.30 16.97
C LYS A 319 14.83 -4.86 16.83
N ALA A 320 14.49 -4.10 15.78
CA ALA A 320 13.12 -3.65 15.55
C ALA A 320 12.14 -4.82 15.35
N ILE A 321 12.57 -5.92 14.71
CA ILE A 321 11.78 -7.14 14.62
C ILE A 321 11.51 -7.71 16.02
N GLY A 322 12.55 -7.82 16.86
CA GLY A 322 12.43 -8.28 18.25
C GLY A 322 11.45 -7.42 19.07
N ASP A 323 11.61 -6.10 19.02
CA ASP A 323 10.74 -5.13 19.70
C ASP A 323 9.26 -5.30 19.27
N LEU A 324 9.00 -5.57 17.98
CA LEU A 324 7.65 -5.82 17.47
C LEU A 324 7.06 -7.16 17.91
N ILE A 325 7.85 -8.24 17.88
CA ILE A 325 7.36 -9.60 18.18
C ILE A 325 7.14 -9.78 19.70
N ASN A 326 7.98 -9.17 20.53
CA ASN A 326 7.91 -9.29 21.99
C ASN A 326 6.89 -8.32 22.62
N GLY A 327 6.25 -7.46 21.83
CA GLY A 327 5.22 -6.55 22.33
C GLY A 327 5.76 -5.40 23.17
N GLU A 328 7.07 -5.16 23.17
CA GLU A 328 7.73 -4.01 23.80
C GLU A 328 7.39 -2.73 23.01
N ARG A 329 6.17 -2.21 23.20
CA ARG A 329 5.69 -1.05 22.43
C ARG A 329 6.44 0.22 22.81
N LYS A 330 7.16 0.77 21.84
CA LYS A 330 7.05 2.18 21.45
C LYS A 330 6.56 2.25 20.02
N VAL A 331 5.24 2.35 19.83
CA VAL A 331 4.69 2.82 18.55
C VAL A 331 5.18 4.26 18.42
N ILE A 332 6.22 4.49 17.62
CA ILE A 332 6.57 5.85 17.19
C ILE A 332 5.49 6.22 16.16
N SER A 333 4.29 6.53 16.66
CA SER A 333 3.24 7.08 15.82
C SER A 333 3.74 8.44 15.38
N ILE A 334 4.01 8.56 14.09
CA ILE A 334 4.32 9.85 13.46
C ILE A 334 3.06 10.75 13.46
N HIS A 335 1.89 10.20 13.85
CA HIS A 335 0.60 10.89 13.92
C HIS A 335 -0.12 10.59 15.25
N PRO A 336 0.35 11.14 16.39
CA PRO A 336 -0.28 10.87 17.70
C PRO A 336 -1.62 11.58 17.92
N ASN A 337 -1.98 12.56 17.06
CA ASN A 337 -3.08 13.51 17.30
C ASN A 337 -4.24 13.44 16.28
N LEU A 338 -4.44 12.31 15.62
CA LEU A 338 -5.64 12.03 14.83
C LEU A 338 -6.21 10.70 15.26
#